data_AF-A0A4Q7LV67-F1
#
_entry.id   AF-A0A4Q7LV67-F1
#
_cell.length_a   1.000
_cell.length_b   1.000
_cell.length_c   1.000
_cell.angle_alpha   90.00
_cell.angle_beta   90.00
_cell.angle_gamma   90.00
#
_symmetry.space_group_name_H-M   'P 1'
#
loop_
_entity.id
_entity.type
_entity.pdbx_description
1 polymer ?
#
loop_
_entity_poly.entity_id
_entity_poly.type
_entity_poly.pdbx_seq_one_letter_code
_entity_poly.pdbx_strand_id
1 'polypeptide(L)'
;MAVRKKQRQQMVGDIPAELFSEEHAVWQSEEATRAWLAAWQIDTRTMRLHIGPANRYADCLDGWARANGYTVQFANGCQTVNYVRLHDAGVPYPKRCAIDELLGTL
;
A
#
# COMPACT_ATOMS: atom_id res chain seq x y z
N MET A 1 -33.33 16.98 5.06
CA MET A 1 -31.85 17.05 4.95
C MET A 1 -31.32 15.63 4.79
N ALA A 2 -30.85 15.26 3.60
CA ALA A 2 -30.36 13.92 3.33
C ALA A 2 -28.96 13.73 3.95
N VAL A 3 -28.89 12.91 5.00
CA VAL A 3 -27.63 12.43 5.55
C VAL A 3 -27.03 11.47 4.51
N ARG A 4 -26.12 11.98 3.67
CA ARG A 4 -25.23 11.13 2.88
C ARG A 4 -24.43 10.30 3.87
N LYS A 5 -24.83 9.05 4.08
CA LYS A 5 -23.96 8.01 4.63
C LYS A 5 -22.73 7.98 3.73
N LYS A 6 -21.65 8.65 4.15
CA LYS A 6 -20.31 8.40 3.63
C LYS A 6 -20.10 6.91 3.86
N GLN A 7 -20.24 6.14 2.80
CA GLN A 7 -19.91 4.74 2.73
C GLN A 7 -18.43 4.66 3.05
N ARG A 8 -18.10 4.59 4.35
CA ARG A 8 -16.83 4.06 4.80
C ARG A 8 -16.85 2.64 4.26
N GLN A 9 -16.13 2.39 3.17
CA GLN A 9 -15.55 1.06 2.96
C GLN A 9 -14.57 0.86 4.12
N GLN A 10 -15.12 0.60 5.31
CA GLN A 10 -14.43 -0.02 6.41
C GLN A 10 -14.28 -1.48 6.00
N MET A 11 -13.22 -1.73 5.26
CA MET A 11 -12.70 -3.06 5.04
C MET A 11 -11.36 -3.13 5.74
N VAL A 12 -11.42 -3.20 7.08
CA VAL A 12 -10.29 -3.65 7.88
C VAL A 12 -10.23 -5.16 7.64
N GLY A 13 -9.39 -5.59 6.70
CA GLY A 13 -9.15 -6.99 6.41
C GLY A 13 -9.33 -7.44 4.96
N ASP A 14 -9.94 -6.64 4.08
CA ASP A 14 -9.96 -6.94 2.64
C ASP A 14 -8.80 -6.21 1.97
N ILE A 15 -7.78 -6.98 1.60
CA ILE A 15 -6.66 -6.52 0.80
C ILE A 15 -7.20 -6.19 -0.60
N PRO A 16 -6.96 -4.97 -1.12
CA PRO A 16 -7.34 -4.60 -2.47
C PRO A 16 -6.78 -5.58 -3.50
N ALA A 17 -7.63 -6.08 -4.40
CA ALA A 17 -7.23 -7.04 -5.43
C ALA A 17 -6.08 -6.52 -6.31
N GLU A 18 -5.99 -5.20 -6.48
CA GLU A 18 -4.96 -4.54 -7.27
C GLU A 18 -3.57 -4.65 -6.64
N LEU A 19 -3.48 -4.87 -5.32
CA LEU A 19 -2.21 -5.09 -4.62
C LEU A 19 -1.64 -6.51 -4.87
N PHE A 20 -2.41 -7.43 -5.45
CA PHE A 20 -1.88 -8.75 -5.83
C PHE A 20 -1.18 -8.74 -7.19
N SER A 21 -1.25 -7.63 -7.94
CA SER A 21 -0.66 -7.53 -9.28
C SER A 21 0.02 -6.17 -9.48
N GLU A 22 1.35 -6.19 -9.58
CA GLU A 22 2.15 -5.01 -9.93
C GLU A 22 1.86 -4.48 -11.34
N GLU A 23 1.31 -5.32 -12.21
CA GLU A 23 1.00 -5.00 -13.60
C GLU A 23 -0.42 -4.46 -13.79
N HIS A 24 -1.21 -4.38 -12.70
CA HIS A 24 -2.59 -3.93 -12.75
C HIS A 24 -2.72 -2.55 -13.41
N ALA A 25 -3.80 -2.37 -14.17
CA ALA A 25 -4.03 -1.15 -14.96
C ALA A 25 -4.03 0.13 -14.10
N VAL A 26 -4.39 0.02 -12.82
CA VAL A 26 -4.38 1.12 -11.85
C VAL A 26 -2.99 1.74 -11.68
N TRP A 27 -1.91 0.96 -11.82
CA TRP A 27 -0.53 1.43 -11.65
C TRP A 27 0.05 2.02 -12.94
N GLN A 28 -0.59 1.76 -14.09
CA GLN A 28 -0.08 2.17 -15.40
C GLN A 28 -0.21 3.68 -15.63
N SER A 29 -1.23 4.33 -15.05
CA SER A 29 -1.42 5.77 -15.12
C SER A 29 -1.49 6.43 -13.75
N GLU A 30 -0.96 7.65 -13.65
CA GLU A 30 -1.06 8.45 -12.44
C GLU A 30 -2.52 8.73 -12.06
N GLU A 31 -3.38 8.98 -13.04
CA GLU A 31 -4.79 9.26 -12.84
C GLU A 31 -5.52 8.06 -12.20
N ALA A 32 -5.31 6.86 -12.72
CA ALA A 32 -5.92 5.66 -12.16
C ALA A 32 -5.38 5.37 -10.75
N THR A 33 -4.09 5.57 -10.52
CA THR A 33 -3.48 5.45 -9.19
C THR A 33 -4.09 6.46 -8.20
N ARG A 34 -4.28 7.72 -8.60
CA ARG A 34 -4.92 8.75 -7.77
C ARG A 34 -6.38 8.39 -7.45
N ALA A 35 -7.12 7.87 -8.43
CA ALA A 35 -8.50 7.42 -8.21
C ALA A 35 -8.57 6.27 -7.19
N TRP A 36 -7.65 5.31 -7.29
CA TRP A 36 -7.54 4.21 -6.33
C TRP A 36 -7.21 4.73 -4.92
N LEU A 37 -6.22 5.61 -4.78
CA LEU A 37 -5.86 6.22 -3.49
C LEU A 37 -7.04 6.96 -2.85
N ALA A 38 -7.83 7.69 -3.66
CA ALA A 38 -9.03 8.37 -3.20
C ALA A 38 -10.13 7.40 -2.75
N ALA A 39 -10.32 6.28 -3.46
CA ALA A 39 -11.28 5.23 -3.09
C ALA A 39 -10.93 4.61 -1.73
N TRP A 40 -9.64 4.36 -1.50
CA TRP A 40 -9.13 3.79 -0.24
C TRP A 40 -8.84 4.83 0.86
N GLN A 41 -9.11 6.11 0.61
CA GLN A 41 -8.89 7.22 1.56
C GLN A 41 -7.43 7.31 2.06
N ILE A 42 -6.47 6.96 1.20
CA ILE A 42 -5.05 7.00 1.50
C ILE A 42 -4.52 8.42 1.23
N ASP A 43 -3.80 9.00 2.19
CA ASP A 43 -3.19 10.33 2.01
C ASP A 43 -2.03 10.27 1.01
N THR A 44 -2.14 11.05 -0.06
CA THR A 44 -1.17 11.09 -1.16
C THR A 44 -0.10 12.16 -1.00
N ARG A 45 -0.12 12.98 0.07
CA ARG A 45 0.79 14.12 0.25
C ARG A 45 2.27 13.73 0.26
N THR A 46 2.56 12.50 0.68
CA THR A 46 3.93 11.98 0.76
C THR A 46 4.29 11.04 -0.39
N MET A 47 3.37 10.75 -1.31
CA MET A 47 3.56 9.75 -2.37
C MET A 47 4.08 10.37 -3.67
N ARG A 48 4.97 9.65 -4.36
CA ARG A 48 5.59 10.10 -5.61
C ARG A 48 4.96 9.39 -6.80
N LEU A 49 3.72 9.79 -7.12
CA LEU A 49 2.91 9.16 -8.17
C LEU A 49 3.41 9.43 -9.60
N HIS A 50 4.34 10.35 -9.81
CA HIS A 50 4.90 10.67 -11.12
C HIS A 50 5.94 9.66 -11.63
N ILE A 51 6.41 8.76 -10.75
CA ILE A 51 7.41 7.76 -11.09
C ILE A 51 6.71 6.57 -11.79
N GLY A 52 7.44 5.78 -12.59
CA GLY A 52 6.87 4.67 -13.38
C GLY A 52 6.07 3.64 -12.56
N PRO A 53 5.33 2.73 -13.22
CA PRO A 53 4.28 1.90 -12.60
C PRO A 53 4.71 1.13 -11.35
N ALA A 54 5.90 0.53 -11.36
CA ALA A 54 6.44 -0.20 -10.21
C ALA A 54 6.63 0.67 -8.95
N ASN A 55 6.94 1.95 -9.12
CA ASN A 55 7.06 2.88 -7.97
C ASN A 55 5.69 3.30 -7.46
N ARG A 56 4.71 3.48 -8.36
CA ARG A 56 3.33 3.76 -7.95
C ARG A 56 2.76 2.60 -7.14
N TYR A 57 2.97 1.37 -7.59
CA TYR A 57 2.61 0.18 -6.85
C TYR A 57 3.24 0.17 -5.45
N ALA A 58 4.56 0.33 -5.36
CA ALA A 58 5.26 0.31 -4.07
C ALA A 58 4.78 1.43 -3.12
N ASP A 59 4.66 2.66 -3.60
CA ASP A 59 4.16 3.78 -2.79
C ASP A 59 2.71 3.55 -2.32
N CYS A 60 1.84 3.01 -3.20
CA CYS A 60 0.44 2.74 -2.88
C CYS A 60 0.30 1.58 -1.88
N LEU A 61 1.09 0.52 -2.06
CA LEU A 61 1.18 -0.58 -1.12
C LEU A 61 1.61 -0.08 0.26
N ASP A 62 2.64 0.77 0.32
CA ASP A 62 3.13 1.35 1.56
C ASP A 62 2.08 2.23 2.25
N GLY A 63 1.38 3.06 1.48
CA GLY A 63 0.29 3.88 2.00
C GLY A 63 -0.86 3.06 2.54
N TRP A 64 -1.26 2.02 1.82
CA TRP A 64 -2.30 1.09 2.27
C TRP A 64 -1.87 0.34 3.54
N ALA A 65 -0.63 -0.15 3.58
CA ALA A 65 -0.08 -0.85 4.73
C ALA A 65 -0.05 0.05 5.97
N ARG A 66 0.37 1.31 5.83
CA ARG A 66 0.36 2.31 6.91
C ARG A 66 -1.05 2.63 7.38
N ALA A 67 -1.99 2.83 6.45
CA ALA A 67 -3.39 3.12 6.77
C ALA A 67 -4.07 1.97 7.53
N ASN A 68 -3.67 0.73 7.24
CA ASN A 68 -4.24 -0.48 7.84
C ASN A 68 -3.43 -1.04 9.03
N GLY A 69 -2.38 -0.34 9.48
CA GLY A 69 -1.60 -0.74 10.66
C GLY A 69 -0.59 -1.87 10.42
N TYR A 70 -0.29 -2.22 9.16
CA TYR A 70 0.80 -3.13 8.78
C TYR A 70 2.16 -2.44 8.88
N THR A 71 2.46 -1.91 10.06
CA THR A 71 3.70 -1.18 10.33
C THR A 71 4.38 -1.75 11.54
N VAL A 72 5.70 -1.61 11.59
CA VAL A 72 6.54 -1.92 12.75
C VAL A 72 7.22 -0.65 13.20
N GLN A 73 7.21 -0.40 14.50
CA GLN A 73 7.94 0.68 15.12
C GLN A 73 9.27 0.14 15.65
N PHE A 74 10.37 0.76 15.24
CA PHE A 74 11.70 0.44 15.74
C PHE A 74 12.00 1.22 17.03
N ALA A 75 13.00 0.76 17.79
CA ALA A 75 13.41 1.37 19.05
C ALA A 75 13.86 2.84 18.93
N ASN A 76 14.28 3.26 17.73
CA ASN A 76 14.62 4.65 17.43
C ASN A 76 13.40 5.56 17.14
N GLY A 77 12.18 5.03 17.28
CA GLY A 77 10.93 5.74 17.00
C GLY A 77 10.55 5.79 15.52
N CYS A 78 11.39 5.29 14.60
CA CYS A 78 11.03 5.18 13.19
C CYS A 78 9.95 4.11 12.99
N GLN A 79 8.96 4.43 12.17
CA GLN A 79 7.92 3.50 11.75
C GLN A 79 8.14 3.13 10.29
N THR A 80 8.20 1.84 9.99
CA THR A 80 8.24 1.33 8.63
C THR A 80 7.12 0.33 8.38
N VAL A 81 6.91 -0.01 7.12
CA VAL A 81 5.97 -1.05 6.71
C VAL A 81 6.50 -2.43 7.12
N ASN A 82 5.66 -3.22 7.78
CA ASN A 82 6.00 -4.59 8.14
C ASN A 82 5.68 -5.52 6.96
N TYR A 83 6.62 -5.63 6.03
CA TYR A 83 6.46 -6.46 4.83
C TYR A 83 6.31 -7.95 5.16
N VAL A 84 6.89 -8.45 6.26
CA VAL A 84 6.68 -9.83 6.69
C VAL A 84 5.20 -10.08 7.00
N ARG A 85 4.58 -9.20 7.79
CA ARG A 85 3.14 -9.29 8.08
C ARG A 85 2.25 -9.11 6.86
N LEU A 86 2.66 -8.30 5.89
CA LEU A 86 1.96 -8.16 4.61
C LEU A 86 1.99 -9.46 3.81
N HIS A 87 3.15 -10.11 3.77
CA HIS A 87 3.32 -11.39 3.09
C HIS A 87 2.56 -12.51 3.79
N ASP A 88 2.58 -12.58 5.12
CA ASP A 88 1.72 -13.50 5.90
C ASP A 88 0.23 -13.27 5.62
N ALA A 89 -0.17 -12.04 5.29
CA ALA A 89 -1.53 -11.70 4.87
C ALA A 89 -1.81 -12.02 3.39
N GLY A 90 -0.82 -12.50 2.63
CA GLY A 90 -0.94 -12.89 1.22
C GLY A 90 -0.60 -11.80 0.20
N VAL A 91 -0.12 -10.63 0.65
CA VAL A 91 0.26 -9.53 -0.27
C VAL A 91 1.67 -9.78 -0.83
N PRO A 92 1.85 -9.80 -2.16
CA PRO A 92 3.16 -10.01 -2.76
C PRO A 92 4.10 -8.83 -2.48
N TYR A 93 5.38 -9.15 -2.26
CA TYR A 93 6.42 -8.13 -2.09
C TYR A 93 6.58 -7.31 -3.37
N PRO A 94 6.77 -5.99 -3.27
CA PRO A 94 7.20 -5.21 -4.42
C PRO A 94 8.58 -5.72 -4.85
N LYS A 95 8.80 -5.94 -6.15
CA LYS A 95 10.08 -6.42 -6.71
C LYS A 95 11.32 -5.61 -6.29
N ARG A 96 11.14 -4.39 -5.77
CA ARG A 96 12.20 -3.53 -5.23
C ARG A 96 12.53 -3.76 -3.76
N CYS A 97 11.66 -4.41 -3.00
CA CYS A 97 11.97 -4.88 -1.67
C CYS A 97 12.82 -6.15 -1.81
N ALA A 98 14.14 -5.97 -1.85
CA ALA A 98 15.11 -7.05 -1.65
C ALA A 98 14.99 -7.56 -0.21
N ILE A 99 13.89 -8.24 0.11
CA ILE A 99 13.68 -8.89 1.40
C ILE A 99 14.45 -10.20 1.47
N ASP A 100 14.86 -10.76 0.34
CA ASP A 100 15.84 -11.85 0.29
C ASP A 100 17.16 -11.50 1.01
N GLU A 101 17.61 -10.23 0.97
CA GLU A 101 18.78 -9.79 1.76
C GLU A 101 18.49 -9.62 3.25
N LEU A 102 17.24 -9.34 3.65
CA LEU A 102 16.82 -9.15 5.05
C LEU A 102 16.44 -10.46 5.75
N LEU A 103 15.99 -11.48 5.01
CA LEU A 103 15.62 -12.80 5.52
C LEU A 103 16.74 -13.83 5.36
N GLY A 104 17.74 -13.58 4.49
CA GLY A 104 18.91 -14.44 4.28
C GLY A 104 20.06 -14.26 5.29
N THR A 105 19.89 -13.43 6.33
CA THR A 105 20.86 -13.24 7.42
C THR A 105 20.27 -13.59 8.80
N LEU A 106 19.56 -14.73 8.87
CA LEU A 106 19.33 -15.43 10.14
C LEU A 106 20.22 -16.67 10.23
#